data_AF-A0A0F9XA41-F1
#
_entry.id   AF-A0A0F9XA41-F1
#
_cell.length_a   1.000
_cell.length_b   1.000
_cell.length_c   1.000
_cell.angle_alpha   90.00
_cell.angle_beta   90.00
_cell.angle_gamma   90.00
#
_symmetry.space_group_name_H-M   'P 1'
#
loop_
_entity.id
_entity.type
_entity.pdbx_description
1 polymer ?
#
loop_
_entity_poly.entity_id
_entity_poly.type
_entity_poly.pdbx_seq_one_letter_code
_entity_poly.pdbx_strand_id
1 'polypeptide(L)'
;MSANPSPNRSYSRDSYTIAWISALPHEQTAAIGMLDNQHARPHDFIQPPNDSNSYSWGDINSFNIVIASLPAGEYGTASAAGTAVTTLLSFPQVRFGLMVGIGAGVPRPGRDVRLGDIVVSRPEGTSGGVVQYDFGKALQGGEFRRTGFLNSPPRVLRSAVTNLQARHGLQEPQVPQYLAQMVSRFPRLGQPNNGGPSYTYQGAMNDRLFNATYPHEGGDDCSNCDPTQLQGRVKRDSKDPVIHYGVIASGNMLIRDPKVRAEMVQRTGEDCICFEMEAAGLMNQFPCLVIRGICDYADSHKNDQWQRYAAATAAAYTKELIGLLPAQAVAETDTAAGVVNPGQNPTPTPTPIPTINPSPGQTTPAQTPNPGQTPSNGEIRELRDDVAGLSRQMNTVIQMLQSSLPGNSGSGSGGTGSSGGASGGVSGGSAPGEGTSGGPGGSHVPGNRWYGFALAEQVEAAQRRNPDRFKDDLVSAIGYMGETVFNWRADQNSQVAQFFSSHSIRLRFSADEPGTTDEPLKGLPISSPRRLEFVCRSYRFFGGMNEHFCRVFTLWRIAVEFMGME
;
A
#
# COMPACT_ATOMS: atom_id res chain seq x y z
N MET A 1 -31.12 -5.30 27.16
CA MET A 1 -30.41 -6.59 27.04
C MET A 1 -29.12 -6.29 26.31
N SER A 2 -27.98 -6.38 27.00
CA SER A 2 -26.65 -6.24 26.39
C SER A 2 -26.48 -7.33 25.33
N ALA A 3 -25.75 -7.06 24.24
CA ALA A 3 -25.30 -8.12 23.34
C ALA A 3 -24.60 -9.18 24.20
N ASN A 4 -25.22 -10.35 24.34
CA ASN A 4 -24.58 -11.43 25.07
C ASN A 4 -23.39 -11.87 24.23
N PRO A 5 -22.15 -11.83 24.75
CA PRO A 5 -21.03 -12.46 24.07
C PRO A 5 -21.40 -13.92 23.82
N SER A 6 -21.07 -14.43 22.64
CA SER A 6 -21.33 -15.83 22.28
C SER A 6 -20.82 -16.73 23.40
N PRO A 7 -21.68 -17.55 24.04
CA PRO A 7 -21.24 -18.35 25.17
C PRO A 7 -20.19 -19.36 24.68
N ASN A 8 -19.02 -19.36 25.33
CA ASN A 8 -17.96 -20.38 25.28
C ASN A 8 -17.01 -20.49 24.06
N ARG A 9 -17.01 -19.60 23.06
CA ARG A 9 -15.96 -19.65 22.03
C ARG A 9 -14.76 -18.78 22.43
N SER A 10 -13.66 -19.43 22.80
CA SER A 10 -12.37 -18.77 23.02
C SER A 10 -11.66 -18.55 21.68
N TYR A 11 -11.20 -17.33 21.42
CA TYR A 11 -10.51 -16.95 20.19
C TYR A 11 -9.04 -16.66 20.47
N SER A 12 -8.17 -17.01 19.52
CA SER A 12 -6.77 -16.59 19.50
C SER A 12 -6.64 -15.25 18.77
N ARG A 13 -5.65 -14.42 19.13
CA ARG A 13 -5.30 -13.19 18.39
C ARG A 13 -4.98 -13.47 16.92
N ASP A 14 -4.49 -14.66 16.60
CA ASP A 14 -4.13 -15.08 15.25
C ASP A 14 -5.37 -15.48 14.42
N SER A 15 -6.55 -15.54 15.03
CA SER A 15 -7.80 -15.79 14.30
C SER A 15 -8.36 -14.55 13.61
N TYR A 16 -7.83 -13.35 13.89
CA TYR A 16 -8.30 -12.08 13.36
C TYR A 16 -7.60 -11.74 12.04
N THR A 17 -8.38 -11.63 10.97
CA THR A 17 -7.84 -11.44 9.61
C THR A 17 -8.17 -10.08 9.01
N ILE A 18 -9.10 -9.33 9.61
CA ILE A 18 -9.50 -8.00 9.15
C ILE A 18 -9.35 -7.02 10.31
N ALA A 19 -8.69 -5.90 10.06
CA ALA A 19 -8.62 -4.79 11.00
C ALA A 19 -9.53 -3.63 10.56
N TRP A 20 -10.31 -3.09 11.48
CA TRP A 20 -11.17 -1.93 11.27
C TRP A 20 -10.68 -0.78 12.13
N ILE A 21 -10.26 0.32 11.51
CA ILE A 21 -9.80 1.52 12.22
C ILE A 21 -10.91 2.56 12.23
N SER A 22 -11.21 3.07 13.43
CA SER A 22 -12.14 4.19 13.65
C SER A 22 -11.43 5.33 14.37
N ALA A 23 -11.62 6.57 13.93
CA ALA A 23 -10.99 7.75 14.53
C ALA A 23 -11.79 8.30 15.72
N LEU A 24 -13.13 8.25 15.65
CA LEU A 24 -14.00 8.91 16.61
C LEU A 24 -14.87 7.93 17.40
N PRO A 25 -15.29 8.28 18.64
CA PRO A 25 -16.11 7.38 19.47
C PRO A 25 -17.43 6.94 18.81
N HIS A 26 -18.07 7.82 18.05
CA HIS A 26 -19.31 7.49 17.34
C HIS A 26 -19.08 6.58 16.13
N GLU A 27 -17.89 6.63 15.51
CA GLU A 27 -17.48 5.69 14.47
C GLU A 27 -17.22 4.31 15.06
N GLN A 28 -16.51 4.23 16.20
CA GLN A 28 -16.30 2.97 16.91
C GLN A 28 -17.64 2.35 17.36
N THR A 29 -18.55 3.19 17.87
CA THR A 29 -19.90 2.74 18.28
C THR A 29 -20.65 2.12 17.10
N ALA A 30 -20.61 2.76 15.92
CA ALA A 30 -21.21 2.23 14.70
C ALA A 30 -20.54 0.91 14.26
N ALA A 31 -19.21 0.83 14.32
CA ALA A 31 -18.45 -0.37 13.97
C ALA A 31 -18.84 -1.56 14.86
N ILE A 32 -18.85 -1.37 16.20
CA ILE A 32 -19.29 -2.40 17.16
C ILE A 32 -20.76 -2.76 16.93
N GLY A 33 -21.61 -1.78 16.64
CA GLY A 33 -23.03 -1.98 16.34
C GLY A 33 -23.29 -2.87 15.11
N MET A 34 -22.31 -2.99 14.21
CA MET A 34 -22.39 -3.77 12.98
C MET A 34 -21.82 -5.18 13.09
N LEU A 35 -21.12 -5.52 14.16
CA LEU A 35 -20.68 -6.90 14.42
C LEU A 35 -21.88 -7.85 14.49
N ASP A 36 -21.76 -9.07 14.00
CA ASP A 36 -22.76 -10.13 14.22
C ASP A 36 -22.68 -10.62 15.66
N ASN A 37 -21.47 -10.94 16.13
CA ASN A 37 -21.22 -11.20 17.55
C ASN A 37 -19.99 -10.43 18.05
N GLN A 38 -20.04 -10.03 19.31
CA GLN A 38 -18.89 -9.46 20.00
C GLN A 38 -18.14 -10.59 20.73
N HIS A 39 -16.83 -10.63 20.56
CA HIS A 39 -15.97 -11.59 21.23
C HIS A 39 -15.46 -11.02 22.56
N ALA A 40 -15.18 -11.92 23.50
CA ALA A 40 -14.32 -11.58 24.64
C ALA A 40 -12.88 -11.36 24.16
N ARG A 41 -12.05 -10.77 25.04
CA ARG A 41 -10.61 -10.62 24.80
C ARG A 41 -10.00 -11.97 24.38
N PRO A 42 -9.22 -12.04 23.29
CA PRO A 42 -8.58 -13.29 22.89
C PRO A 42 -7.71 -13.86 24.02
N HIS A 43 -7.72 -15.17 24.20
CA HIS A 43 -7.14 -15.82 25.38
C HIS A 43 -5.62 -15.71 25.45
N ASP A 44 -4.97 -15.65 24.30
CA ASP A 44 -3.53 -15.50 24.11
C ASP A 44 -3.11 -14.04 23.83
N PHE A 45 -4.04 -13.10 23.82
CA PHE A 45 -3.70 -11.69 23.65
C PHE A 45 -3.07 -11.14 24.92
N ILE A 46 -1.79 -10.80 24.83
CA ILE A 46 -1.09 -10.01 25.84
C ILE A 46 -0.69 -8.73 25.14
N GLN A 47 -1.25 -7.61 25.60
CA GLN A 47 -0.99 -6.31 24.99
C GLN A 47 0.51 -5.99 25.09
N PRO A 48 1.21 -5.79 23.96
CA PRO A 48 2.62 -5.43 24.00
C PRO A 48 2.84 -4.14 24.80
N PRO A 49 3.97 -3.97 25.52
CA PRO A 49 4.24 -2.76 26.30
C PRO A 49 4.21 -1.45 25.50
N ASN A 50 4.49 -1.52 24.19
CA ASN A 50 4.50 -0.38 23.29
C ASN A 50 3.19 -0.21 22.52
N ASP A 51 2.19 -1.05 22.83
CA ASP A 51 0.86 -0.96 22.25
C ASP A 51 -0.05 -0.21 23.22
N SER A 52 -0.38 1.03 22.90
CA SER A 52 -1.32 1.86 23.66
C SER A 52 -2.73 1.86 23.07
N ASN A 53 -3.01 1.04 22.05
CA ASN A 53 -4.31 1.02 21.41
C ASN A 53 -5.38 0.39 22.31
N SER A 54 -6.62 0.77 22.06
CA SER A 54 -7.80 0.10 22.61
C SER A 54 -8.46 -0.74 21.53
N TYR A 55 -8.71 -2.01 21.83
CA TYR A 55 -9.28 -2.97 20.89
C TYR A 55 -10.67 -3.42 21.31
N SER A 56 -11.52 -3.61 20.31
CA SER A 56 -12.74 -4.42 20.39
C SER A 56 -12.65 -5.55 19.37
N TRP A 57 -13.36 -6.65 19.64
CA TRP A 57 -13.25 -7.85 18.84
C TRP A 57 -14.63 -8.43 18.55
N GLY A 58 -14.79 -9.02 17.39
CA GLY A 58 -16.02 -9.71 17.02
C GLY A 58 -15.91 -10.38 15.66
N ASP A 59 -17.05 -10.71 15.09
CA ASP A 59 -17.16 -11.24 13.74
C ASP A 59 -18.22 -10.50 12.92
N ILE A 60 -18.03 -10.51 11.60
CA ILE A 60 -19.09 -10.26 10.62
C ILE A 60 -19.06 -11.44 9.66
N ASN A 61 -20.20 -12.11 9.51
CA ASN A 61 -20.32 -13.36 8.77
C ASN A 61 -19.30 -14.40 9.29
N SER A 62 -18.37 -14.86 8.44
CA SER A 62 -17.36 -15.85 8.81
C SER A 62 -15.99 -15.23 9.15
N PHE A 63 -15.88 -13.90 9.20
CA PHE A 63 -14.60 -13.20 9.38
C PHE A 63 -14.49 -12.60 10.77
N ASN A 64 -13.40 -12.92 11.46
CA ASN A 64 -13.08 -12.28 12.75
C ASN A 64 -12.42 -10.91 12.49
N ILE A 65 -12.92 -9.90 13.18
CA ILE A 65 -12.56 -8.49 13.00
C ILE A 65 -12.01 -7.95 14.32
N VAL A 66 -10.85 -7.30 14.24
CA VAL A 66 -10.33 -6.46 15.30
C VAL A 66 -10.65 -5.00 14.97
N ILE A 67 -11.31 -4.30 15.89
CA ILE A 67 -11.59 -2.87 15.79
C ILE A 67 -10.59 -2.15 16.68
N ALA A 68 -9.83 -1.20 16.13
CA ALA A 68 -8.95 -0.33 16.88
C ALA A 68 -9.42 1.13 16.76
N SER A 69 -9.31 1.87 17.86
CA SER A 69 -9.64 3.30 17.90
C SER A 69 -8.42 4.15 18.14
N LEU A 70 -8.41 5.33 17.53
CA LEU A 70 -7.48 6.39 17.89
C LEU A 70 -7.73 6.84 19.34
N PRO A 71 -6.70 7.31 20.07
CA PRO A 71 -6.85 7.85 21.40
C PRO A 71 -7.81 9.05 21.45
N ALA A 72 -8.50 9.22 22.58
CA ALA A 72 -9.45 10.31 22.74
C ALA A 72 -8.77 11.69 22.58
N GLY A 73 -9.31 12.53 21.71
CA GLY A 73 -8.75 13.86 21.41
C GLY A 73 -7.66 13.86 20.33
N GLU A 74 -7.28 12.68 19.82
CA GLU A 74 -6.38 12.55 18.69
C GLU A 74 -7.13 12.20 17.41
N TYR A 75 -6.70 12.78 16.30
CA TYR A 75 -7.15 12.50 14.93
C TYR A 75 -6.04 12.93 13.96
N GLY A 76 -6.24 12.68 12.67
CA GLY A 76 -5.24 13.02 11.66
C GLY A 76 -4.31 11.86 11.30
N THR A 77 -3.46 12.10 10.31
CA THR A 77 -2.72 11.04 9.62
C THR A 77 -1.70 10.33 10.51
N ALA A 78 -1.05 11.05 11.43
CA ALA A 78 -0.02 10.49 12.31
C ALA A 78 -0.59 9.52 13.37
N SER A 79 -1.68 9.92 14.03
CA SER A 79 -2.34 9.07 15.05
C SER A 79 -2.94 7.81 14.40
N ALA A 80 -3.54 7.96 13.21
CA ALA A 80 -4.02 6.83 12.43
C ALA A 80 -2.89 5.85 12.06
N ALA A 81 -1.77 6.35 11.54
CA ALA A 81 -0.61 5.52 11.19
C ALA A 81 -0.05 4.77 12.42
N GLY A 82 0.12 5.46 13.55
CA GLY A 82 0.60 4.84 14.80
C GLY A 82 -0.33 3.73 15.30
N THR A 83 -1.64 3.98 15.27
CA THR A 83 -2.68 3.00 15.64
C THR A 83 -2.60 1.77 14.73
N ALA A 84 -2.52 1.97 13.41
CA ALA A 84 -2.52 0.90 12.43
C ALA A 84 -1.26 0.03 12.49
N VAL A 85 -0.07 0.64 12.56
CA VAL A 85 1.21 -0.09 12.67
C VAL A 85 1.21 -0.98 13.91
N THR A 86 0.79 -0.42 15.04
CA THR A 86 0.71 -1.15 16.31
C THR A 86 -0.33 -2.27 16.26
N THR A 87 -1.47 -2.04 15.59
CA THR A 87 -2.48 -3.08 15.35
C THR A 87 -1.89 -4.25 14.57
N LEU A 88 -1.10 -4.00 13.52
CA LEU A 88 -0.47 -5.07 12.73
C LEU A 88 0.58 -5.88 13.54
N LEU A 89 1.28 -5.24 14.47
CA LEU A 89 2.20 -5.94 15.38
C LEU A 89 1.45 -6.83 16.38
N SER A 90 0.32 -6.34 16.87
CA SER A 90 -0.53 -7.02 17.85
C SER A 90 -1.40 -8.13 17.26
N PHE A 91 -1.68 -8.07 15.96
CA PHE A 91 -2.51 -9.04 15.22
C PHE A 91 -1.82 -9.45 13.90
N PRO A 92 -0.85 -10.37 13.94
CA PRO A 92 0.02 -10.67 12.79
C PRO A 92 -0.69 -11.35 11.63
N GLN A 93 -1.88 -11.93 11.86
CA GLN A 93 -2.69 -12.61 10.84
C GLN A 93 -3.67 -11.69 10.11
N VAL A 94 -3.69 -10.39 10.44
CA VAL A 94 -4.45 -9.38 9.70
C VAL A 94 -3.94 -9.32 8.26
N ARG A 95 -4.85 -9.47 7.30
CA ARG A 95 -4.59 -9.48 5.86
C ARG A 95 -4.71 -8.09 5.26
N PHE A 96 -5.70 -7.34 5.72
CA PHE A 96 -5.94 -5.97 5.28
C PHE A 96 -6.77 -5.21 6.31
N GLY A 97 -6.78 -3.90 6.11
CA GLY A 97 -7.50 -2.94 6.91
C GLY A 97 -8.74 -2.37 6.24
N LEU A 98 -9.57 -1.73 7.05
CA LEU A 98 -10.67 -0.86 6.63
C LEU A 98 -10.58 0.42 7.45
N MET A 99 -10.46 1.57 6.79
CA MET A 99 -10.58 2.87 7.45
C MET A 99 -12.02 3.36 7.26
N VAL A 100 -12.83 3.27 8.31
CA VAL A 100 -14.25 3.57 8.23
C VAL A 100 -14.60 4.65 9.23
N GLY A 101 -15.25 5.70 8.73
CA GLY A 101 -15.63 6.82 9.56
C GLY A 101 -16.48 7.83 8.82
N ILE A 102 -16.51 9.06 9.32
CA ILE A 102 -17.19 10.17 8.69
C ILE A 102 -16.24 10.97 7.79
N GLY A 103 -16.81 11.67 6.83
CA GLY A 103 -16.10 12.57 5.93
C GLY A 103 -17.02 13.68 5.42
N ALA A 104 -16.42 14.64 4.74
CA ALA A 104 -17.10 15.78 4.17
C ALA A 104 -17.31 15.60 2.66
N GLY A 105 -18.56 15.63 2.20
CA GLY A 105 -18.93 15.41 0.81
C GLY A 105 -18.63 16.62 -0.08
N VAL A 106 -18.31 16.37 -1.34
CA VAL A 106 -18.08 17.41 -2.34
C VAL A 106 -19.21 17.37 -3.39
N PRO A 107 -20.33 18.07 -3.16
CA PRO A 107 -21.45 18.09 -4.09
C PRO A 107 -21.09 18.88 -5.36
N ARG A 108 -21.46 18.36 -6.53
CA ARG A 108 -21.24 19.01 -7.84
C ARG A 108 -22.39 18.68 -8.81
N PRO A 109 -22.59 19.49 -9.87
CA PRO A 109 -23.48 19.11 -10.96
C PRO A 109 -23.11 17.72 -11.51
N GLY A 110 -24.11 16.84 -11.66
CA GLY A 110 -23.91 15.45 -12.11
C GLY A 110 -23.46 14.46 -11.03
N ARG A 111 -23.06 14.93 -9.84
CA ARG A 111 -22.75 14.08 -8.68
C ARG A 111 -23.27 14.72 -7.39
N ASP A 112 -24.53 14.38 -7.08
CA ASP A 112 -25.25 14.90 -5.93
C ASP A 112 -24.99 14.05 -4.68
N VAL A 113 -23.83 14.28 -4.06
CA VAL A 113 -23.46 13.72 -2.75
C VAL A 113 -24.26 14.43 -1.66
N ARG A 114 -24.91 13.67 -0.77
CA ARG A 114 -25.75 14.20 0.31
C ARG A 114 -25.34 13.73 1.70
N LEU A 115 -25.80 14.42 2.73
CA LEU A 115 -25.57 14.01 4.11
C LEU A 115 -26.23 12.65 4.38
N GLY A 116 -25.48 11.75 5.02
CA GLY A 116 -25.84 10.35 5.23
C GLY A 116 -25.45 9.41 4.09
N ASP A 117 -25.08 9.91 2.91
CA ASP A 117 -24.53 9.09 1.82
C ASP A 117 -23.19 8.46 2.22
N ILE A 118 -22.75 7.51 1.40
CA ILE A 118 -21.53 6.74 1.61
C ILE A 118 -20.59 7.00 0.45
N VAL A 119 -19.33 7.29 0.74
CA VAL A 119 -18.25 7.39 -0.24
C VAL A 119 -17.26 6.25 0.00
N VAL A 120 -16.93 5.52 -1.06
CA VAL A 120 -15.98 4.41 -1.03
C VAL A 120 -14.80 4.77 -1.93
N SER A 121 -13.59 4.74 -1.37
CA SER A 121 -12.38 5.03 -2.15
C SER A 121 -12.23 4.01 -3.28
N ARG A 122 -12.05 4.49 -4.52
CA ARG A 122 -11.86 3.65 -5.69
C ARG A 122 -10.68 4.18 -6.51
N PRO A 123 -9.71 3.33 -6.91
CA PRO A 123 -8.68 3.75 -7.85
C PRO A 123 -9.29 4.32 -9.13
N GLU A 124 -8.82 5.48 -9.55
CA GLU A 124 -9.32 6.21 -10.71
C GLU A 124 -8.23 7.11 -11.26
N GLY A 125 -8.07 7.14 -12.58
CA GLY A 125 -7.00 7.90 -13.23
C GLY A 125 -5.61 7.50 -12.72
N THR A 126 -4.90 8.46 -12.12
CA THR A 126 -3.56 8.23 -11.54
C THR A 126 -3.57 7.95 -10.03
N SER A 127 -4.75 7.98 -9.42
CA SER A 127 -4.93 7.83 -7.98
C SER A 127 -5.21 6.38 -7.60
N GLY A 128 -4.62 5.93 -6.48
CA GLY A 128 -4.99 4.68 -5.82
C GLY A 128 -6.38 4.70 -5.15
N GLY A 129 -7.12 5.80 -5.28
CA GLY A 129 -8.43 6.03 -4.68
C GLY A 129 -8.39 6.99 -3.49
N VAL A 130 -7.19 7.33 -3.02
CA VAL A 130 -6.94 8.37 -2.02
C VAL A 130 -5.81 9.25 -2.51
N VAL A 131 -5.93 10.56 -2.31
CA VAL A 131 -4.85 11.53 -2.56
C VAL A 131 -4.60 12.37 -1.33
N GLN A 132 -3.33 12.60 -0.99
CA GLN A 132 -2.99 13.56 0.05
C GLN A 132 -2.95 14.97 -0.54
N TYR A 133 -3.92 15.82 -0.19
CA TYR A 133 -4.06 17.15 -0.83
C TYR A 133 -3.10 18.20 -0.26
N ASP A 134 -2.58 17.98 0.95
CA ASP A 134 -1.68 18.92 1.66
C ASP A 134 -0.20 18.52 1.60
N PHE A 135 0.16 17.47 0.84
CA PHE A 135 1.53 16.99 0.71
C PHE A 135 2.16 17.33 -0.64
N GLY A 136 3.16 18.21 -0.61
CA GLY A 136 3.74 18.76 -1.83
C GLY A 136 4.74 19.86 -1.57
N LYS A 137 5.13 20.53 -2.65
CA LYS A 137 6.07 21.66 -2.63
C LYS A 137 5.30 22.96 -2.80
N ALA A 138 5.47 23.88 -1.86
CA ALA A 138 5.12 25.28 -2.07
C ALA A 138 6.15 25.91 -3.01
N LEU A 139 5.69 26.54 -4.08
CA LEU A 139 6.49 27.19 -5.10
C LEU A 139 6.33 28.72 -5.00
N GLN A 140 7.20 29.45 -5.71
CA GLN A 140 7.12 30.91 -5.79
C GLN A 140 5.75 31.35 -6.33
N GLY A 141 5.19 32.44 -5.79
CA GLY A 141 3.89 32.96 -6.22
C GLY A 141 2.69 32.23 -5.64
N GLY A 142 2.87 31.34 -4.66
CA GLY A 142 1.77 30.65 -3.97
C GLY A 142 1.25 29.41 -4.69
N GLU A 143 1.91 28.98 -5.77
CA GLU A 143 1.61 27.72 -6.45
C GLU A 143 1.97 26.53 -5.54
N PHE A 144 1.13 25.50 -5.54
CA PHE A 144 1.38 24.26 -4.82
C PHE A 144 1.47 23.09 -5.80
N ARG A 145 2.56 22.33 -5.73
CA ARG A 145 2.75 21.12 -6.53
C ARG A 145 2.69 19.89 -5.62
N ARG A 146 1.60 19.13 -5.73
CA ARG A 146 1.45 17.84 -5.04
C ARG A 146 2.59 16.90 -5.44
N THR A 147 3.11 16.16 -4.48
CA THR A 147 4.14 15.13 -4.71
C THR A 147 3.77 13.82 -4.02
N GLY A 148 4.39 12.72 -4.41
CA GLY A 148 4.14 11.41 -3.82
C GLY A 148 2.87 10.73 -4.35
N PHE A 149 2.70 9.48 -3.92
CA PHE A 149 1.57 8.63 -4.29
C PHE A 149 1.13 7.78 -3.10
N LEU A 150 -0.15 7.43 -3.09
CA LEU A 150 -0.74 6.51 -2.12
C LEU A 150 -1.17 5.23 -2.84
N ASN A 151 -0.90 4.10 -2.22
CA ASN A 151 -1.21 2.79 -2.79
C ASN A 151 -2.71 2.59 -3.01
N SER A 152 -3.04 1.66 -3.89
CA SER A 152 -4.43 1.19 -4.05
C SER A 152 -4.80 0.19 -2.96
N PRO A 153 -6.11 0.08 -2.61
CA PRO A 153 -6.58 -0.99 -1.75
C PRO A 153 -6.20 -2.39 -2.28
N PRO A 154 -6.01 -3.38 -1.39
CA PRO A 154 -5.77 -4.78 -1.74
C PRO A 154 -6.74 -5.30 -2.82
N ARG A 155 -6.24 -6.15 -3.71
CA ARG A 155 -7.04 -6.69 -4.84
C ARG A 155 -8.34 -7.34 -4.36
N VAL A 156 -8.31 -8.09 -3.27
CA VAL A 156 -9.50 -8.73 -2.68
C VAL A 156 -10.61 -7.72 -2.34
N LEU A 157 -10.26 -6.56 -1.79
CA LEU A 157 -11.22 -5.49 -1.50
C LEU A 157 -11.73 -4.82 -2.77
N ARG A 158 -10.86 -4.57 -3.75
CA ARG A 158 -11.28 -3.97 -5.04
C ARG A 158 -12.23 -4.89 -5.81
N SER A 159 -11.95 -6.19 -5.85
CA SER A 159 -12.83 -7.18 -6.45
C SER A 159 -14.16 -7.28 -5.72
N ALA A 160 -14.17 -7.20 -4.39
CA ALA A 160 -15.40 -7.17 -3.60
C ALA A 160 -16.25 -5.91 -3.89
N VAL A 161 -15.62 -4.74 -4.01
CA VAL A 161 -16.31 -3.49 -4.41
C VAL A 161 -16.95 -3.64 -5.79
N THR A 162 -16.24 -4.16 -6.79
CA THR A 162 -16.81 -4.39 -8.13
C THR A 162 -17.99 -5.37 -8.08
N ASN A 163 -17.89 -6.46 -7.31
CA ASN A 163 -18.97 -7.42 -7.18
C ASN A 163 -20.20 -6.80 -6.49
N LEU A 164 -19.98 -6.03 -5.42
CA LEU A 164 -21.04 -5.35 -4.69
C LEU A 164 -21.76 -4.32 -5.58
N GLN A 165 -21.03 -3.55 -6.38
CA GLN A 165 -21.61 -2.65 -7.38
C GLN A 165 -22.49 -3.38 -8.39
N ALA A 166 -22.02 -4.51 -8.93
CA ALA A 166 -22.80 -5.33 -9.86
C ALA A 166 -24.07 -5.87 -9.19
N ARG A 167 -23.98 -6.29 -7.93
CA ARG A 167 -25.14 -6.75 -7.15
C ARG A 167 -26.14 -5.63 -6.90
N HIS A 168 -25.69 -4.42 -6.61
CA HIS A 168 -26.56 -3.24 -6.46
C HIS A 168 -27.28 -2.84 -7.75
N GLY A 169 -26.77 -3.23 -8.91
CA GLY A 169 -27.50 -3.11 -10.18
C GLY A 169 -28.66 -4.10 -10.35
N LEU A 170 -28.70 -5.17 -9.53
CA LEU A 170 -29.72 -6.22 -9.58
C LEU A 170 -30.69 -6.17 -8.39
N GLN A 171 -30.23 -5.67 -7.25
CA GLN A 171 -30.94 -5.70 -5.97
C GLN A 171 -30.61 -4.44 -5.17
N GLU A 172 -31.54 -3.99 -4.33
CA GLU A 172 -31.28 -2.84 -3.44
C GLU A 172 -30.15 -3.13 -2.44
N PRO A 173 -29.31 -2.12 -2.11
CA PRO A 173 -28.30 -2.23 -1.06
C PRO A 173 -28.90 -2.68 0.28
N GLN A 174 -28.15 -3.49 1.03
CA GLN A 174 -28.57 -3.98 2.34
C GLN A 174 -28.34 -2.98 3.47
N VAL A 175 -27.72 -1.83 3.18
CA VAL A 175 -27.46 -0.73 4.13
C VAL A 175 -28.69 -0.39 4.99
N PRO A 176 -29.91 -0.12 4.46
CA PRO A 176 -31.06 0.23 5.28
C PRO A 176 -31.47 -0.89 6.23
N GLN A 177 -31.38 -2.14 5.79
CA GLN A 177 -31.68 -3.31 6.61
C GLN A 177 -30.69 -3.45 7.77
N TYR A 178 -29.39 -3.28 7.52
CA TYR A 178 -28.39 -3.34 8.59
C TYR A 178 -28.52 -2.20 9.61
N LEU A 179 -28.88 -1.00 9.16
CA LEU A 179 -29.19 0.12 10.07
C LEU A 179 -30.39 -0.19 10.97
N ALA A 180 -31.47 -0.74 10.41
CA ALA A 180 -32.65 -1.15 11.16
C ALA A 180 -32.32 -2.25 12.18
N GLN A 181 -31.51 -3.25 11.78
CA GLN A 181 -31.05 -4.31 12.68
C GLN A 181 -30.17 -3.78 13.82
N MET A 182 -29.26 -2.84 13.53
CA MET A 182 -28.41 -2.21 14.55
C MET A 182 -29.26 -1.52 15.61
N VAL A 183 -30.25 -0.72 15.21
CA VAL A 183 -31.14 -0.01 16.14
C VAL A 183 -32.05 -0.98 16.89
N SER A 184 -32.53 -2.04 16.25
CA SER A 184 -33.32 -3.08 16.90
C SER A 184 -32.51 -3.80 18.01
N ARG A 185 -31.24 -4.11 17.74
CA ARG A 185 -30.35 -4.78 18.69
C ARG A 185 -29.88 -3.85 19.81
N PHE A 186 -29.66 -2.59 19.49
CA PHE A 186 -29.22 -1.56 20.43
C PHE A 186 -30.19 -0.36 20.41
N PRO A 187 -31.34 -0.45 21.10
CA PRO A 187 -32.38 0.58 21.05
C PRO A 187 -31.91 2.00 21.44
N ARG A 188 -30.86 2.11 22.27
CA ARG A 188 -30.25 3.40 22.62
C ARG A 188 -29.66 4.14 21.43
N LEU A 189 -29.22 3.44 20.38
CA LEU A 189 -28.69 4.07 19.17
C LEU A 189 -29.79 4.73 18.34
N GLY A 190 -31.04 4.28 18.49
CA GLY A 190 -32.21 4.88 17.85
C GLY A 190 -32.74 6.13 18.56
N GLN A 191 -32.24 6.44 19.76
CA GLN A 191 -32.74 7.53 20.59
C GLN A 191 -31.75 8.70 20.58
N PRO A 192 -32.24 9.95 20.60
CA PRO A 192 -31.39 11.11 20.90
C PRO A 192 -30.74 10.93 22.27
N ASN A 193 -29.44 11.24 22.38
CA ASN A 193 -28.72 11.15 23.65
C ASN A 193 -28.43 12.56 24.17
N ASN A 194 -28.97 12.91 25.35
CA ASN A 194 -28.81 14.23 26.00
C ASN A 194 -29.09 15.42 25.06
N GLY A 195 -30.14 15.32 24.23
CA GLY A 195 -30.49 16.34 23.24
C GLY A 195 -29.69 16.31 21.93
N GLY A 196 -28.67 15.45 21.82
CA GLY A 196 -27.90 15.25 20.58
C GLY A 196 -28.51 14.21 19.62
N PRO A 197 -28.05 14.15 18.35
CA PRO A 197 -28.64 13.32 17.29
C PRO A 197 -28.55 11.81 17.56
N SER A 198 -29.41 11.00 16.95
CA SER A 198 -29.32 9.52 17.01
C SER A 198 -28.49 8.93 15.85
N TYR A 199 -28.35 7.61 15.80
CA TYR A 199 -27.77 6.88 14.66
C TYR A 199 -28.80 6.57 13.57
N THR A 200 -29.96 7.22 13.58
CA THR A 200 -31.02 7.05 12.56
C THR A 200 -31.00 8.19 11.56
N TYR A 201 -31.75 8.07 10.46
CA TYR A 201 -31.85 9.13 9.46
C TYR A 201 -32.29 10.46 10.09
N GLN A 202 -31.58 11.55 9.79
CA GLN A 202 -31.80 12.86 10.41
C GLN A 202 -32.89 13.70 9.71
N GLY A 203 -33.47 13.21 8.61
CA GLY A 203 -34.54 13.90 7.88
C GLY A 203 -34.04 14.82 6.77
N ALA A 204 -34.75 14.85 5.65
CA ALA A 204 -34.34 15.59 4.45
C ALA A 204 -34.23 17.11 4.67
N MET A 205 -35.01 17.66 5.59
CA MET A 205 -34.98 19.08 5.97
C MET A 205 -33.67 19.48 6.67
N ASN A 206 -32.94 18.52 7.24
CA ASN A 206 -31.65 18.76 7.87
C ASN A 206 -30.47 18.55 6.93
N ASP A 207 -30.74 18.09 5.70
CA ASP A 207 -29.76 18.04 4.63
C ASP A 207 -29.80 19.38 3.86
N ARG A 208 -28.99 20.32 4.36
CA ARG A 208 -28.97 21.72 3.90
C ARG A 208 -27.66 22.01 3.18
N LEU A 209 -27.74 22.23 1.86
CA LEU A 209 -26.62 22.68 1.05
C LEU A 209 -26.84 24.15 0.69
N PHE A 210 -26.02 25.04 1.23
CA PHE A 210 -26.10 26.47 0.98
C PHE A 210 -25.28 26.88 -0.25
N ASN A 211 -25.57 28.06 -0.81
CA ASN A 211 -24.73 28.69 -1.83
C ASN A 211 -23.30 28.87 -1.30
N ALA A 212 -22.30 28.52 -2.12
CA ALA A 212 -20.89 28.58 -1.72
C ALA A 212 -20.39 30.00 -1.34
N THR A 213 -21.11 31.04 -1.72
CA THR A 213 -20.78 32.44 -1.41
C THR A 213 -21.43 32.95 -0.12
N TYR A 214 -22.38 32.19 0.44
CA TYR A 214 -23.09 32.57 1.65
C TYR A 214 -22.35 32.02 2.88
N PRO A 215 -21.84 32.87 3.79
CA PRO A 215 -21.21 32.42 5.02
C PRO A 215 -22.26 32.07 6.07
N HIS A 216 -21.92 31.11 6.94
CA HIS A 216 -22.72 30.78 8.11
C HIS A 216 -22.88 31.98 9.05
N GLU A 217 -24.10 32.23 9.53
CA GLU A 217 -24.43 33.40 10.38
C GLU A 217 -24.04 33.25 11.85
N GLY A 218 -23.46 32.11 12.24
CA GLY A 218 -23.02 31.83 13.60
C GLY A 218 -24.00 30.97 14.40
N GLY A 219 -23.54 30.49 15.56
CA GLY A 219 -24.20 29.43 16.34
C GLY A 219 -23.73 28.03 15.93
N ASP A 220 -24.21 27.03 16.66
CA ASP A 220 -23.78 25.62 16.52
C ASP A 220 -24.51 24.87 15.38
N ASP A 221 -25.57 25.48 14.84
CA ASP A 221 -26.37 24.94 13.74
C ASP A 221 -26.81 26.04 12.76
N CYS A 222 -27.42 25.66 11.64
CA CYS A 222 -27.89 26.61 10.63
C CYS A 222 -29.32 27.09 10.87
N SER A 223 -29.82 27.10 12.11
CA SER A 223 -31.18 27.55 12.41
C SER A 223 -31.36 29.07 12.19
N ASN A 224 -30.27 29.84 12.28
CA ASN A 224 -30.26 31.28 12.01
C ASN A 224 -29.94 31.63 10.55
N CYS A 225 -29.55 30.67 9.72
CA CYS A 225 -29.17 30.93 8.34
C CYS A 225 -30.38 31.20 7.45
N ASP A 226 -30.24 32.12 6.49
CA ASP A 226 -31.24 32.50 5.50
C ASP A 226 -31.62 31.30 4.61
N PRO A 227 -32.87 30.80 4.71
CA PRO A 227 -33.32 29.67 3.90
C PRO A 227 -33.34 29.94 2.39
N THR A 228 -33.35 31.21 1.96
CA THR A 228 -33.30 31.57 0.53
C THR A 228 -31.93 31.28 -0.10
N GLN A 229 -30.89 31.08 0.72
CA GLN A 229 -29.55 30.72 0.29
C GLN A 229 -29.36 29.20 0.11
N LEU A 230 -30.39 28.40 0.37
CA LEU A 230 -30.36 26.96 0.12
C LEU A 230 -30.39 26.67 -1.38
N GLN A 231 -29.50 25.80 -1.83
CA GLN A 231 -29.50 25.31 -3.20
C GLN A 231 -30.68 24.37 -3.41
N GLY A 232 -31.50 24.67 -4.43
CA GLY A 232 -32.58 23.80 -4.86
C GLY A 232 -32.03 22.47 -5.39
N ARG A 233 -32.36 21.37 -4.73
CA ARG A 233 -31.99 20.01 -5.13
C ARG A 233 -33.23 19.18 -5.45
N VAL A 234 -33.14 18.37 -6.50
CA VAL A 234 -34.22 17.45 -6.90
C VAL A 234 -34.52 16.49 -5.75
N LYS A 235 -35.79 16.25 -5.42
CA LYS A 235 -36.15 15.29 -4.38
C LYS A 235 -35.74 13.88 -4.84
N ARG A 236 -35.05 13.12 -3.98
CA ARG A 236 -34.76 11.69 -4.24
C ARG A 236 -36.02 10.85 -4.05
N ASP A 237 -36.10 9.76 -4.80
CA ASP A 237 -37.21 8.80 -4.72
C ASP A 237 -37.20 8.02 -3.41
N SER A 238 -36.01 7.77 -2.85
CA SER A 238 -35.82 7.13 -1.55
C SER A 238 -35.10 8.05 -0.55
N LYS A 239 -35.26 7.73 0.74
CA LYS A 239 -34.49 8.28 1.87
C LYS A 239 -33.22 7.49 2.16
N ASP A 240 -33.02 6.38 1.45
CA ASP A 240 -31.87 5.50 1.66
C ASP A 240 -30.56 6.19 1.26
N PRO A 241 -29.44 5.88 1.95
CA PRO A 241 -28.12 6.37 1.57
C PRO A 241 -27.73 5.96 0.16
N VAL A 242 -27.18 6.90 -0.61
CA VAL A 242 -26.58 6.59 -1.92
C VAL A 242 -25.10 6.29 -1.72
N ILE A 243 -24.59 5.28 -2.44
CA ILE A 243 -23.17 4.91 -2.42
C ILE A 243 -22.48 5.53 -3.63
N HIS A 244 -21.44 6.32 -3.36
CA HIS A 244 -20.61 6.98 -4.35
C HIS A 244 -19.21 6.37 -4.34
N TYR A 245 -18.61 6.22 -5.51
CA TYR A 245 -17.28 5.62 -5.67
C TYR A 245 -16.36 6.60 -6.38
N GLY A 246 -15.18 6.83 -5.84
CA GLY A 246 -14.23 7.78 -6.44
C GLY A 246 -13.06 8.10 -5.53
N VAL A 247 -12.36 9.20 -5.85
CA VAL A 247 -11.17 9.64 -5.14
C VAL A 247 -11.55 10.39 -3.86
N ILE A 248 -10.91 10.01 -2.75
CA ILE A 248 -11.01 10.70 -1.46
C ILE A 248 -9.77 11.57 -1.23
N ALA A 249 -9.97 12.84 -0.90
CA ALA A 249 -8.90 13.76 -0.53
C ALA A 249 -8.63 13.66 0.99
N SER A 250 -7.41 13.30 1.34
CA SER A 250 -6.96 13.10 2.72
C SER A 250 -5.92 14.13 3.15
N GLY A 251 -5.94 14.58 4.39
CA GLY A 251 -4.94 15.54 4.90
C GLY A 251 -5.22 15.99 6.33
N ASN A 252 -4.36 16.83 6.89
CA ASN A 252 -4.47 17.25 8.29
C ASN A 252 -5.29 18.53 8.50
N MET A 253 -5.87 19.11 7.44
CA MET A 253 -6.64 20.35 7.53
C MET A 253 -8.14 20.08 7.53
N LEU A 254 -8.84 20.45 8.60
CA LEU A 254 -10.30 20.46 8.59
C LEU A 254 -10.82 21.61 7.71
N ILE A 255 -11.41 21.27 6.55
CA ILE A 255 -11.93 22.27 5.61
C ILE A 255 -13.31 22.76 6.07
N ARG A 256 -13.45 24.08 6.25
CA ARG A 256 -14.69 24.76 6.67
C ARG A 256 -15.06 25.95 5.78
N ASP A 257 -14.47 26.05 4.59
CA ASP A 257 -14.74 27.13 3.65
C ASP A 257 -14.92 26.52 2.25
N PRO A 258 -16.05 26.77 1.56
CA PRO A 258 -16.33 26.20 0.26
C PRO A 258 -15.37 26.66 -0.85
N LYS A 259 -14.76 27.85 -0.73
CA LYS A 259 -13.70 28.33 -1.64
C LYS A 259 -12.40 27.57 -1.40
N VAL A 260 -12.01 27.40 -0.14
CA VAL A 260 -10.85 26.58 0.22
C VAL A 260 -11.06 25.13 -0.23
N ARG A 261 -12.25 24.56 -0.04
CA ARG A 261 -12.64 23.25 -0.57
C ARG A 261 -12.42 23.16 -2.07
N ALA A 262 -12.93 24.13 -2.84
CA ALA A 262 -12.77 24.15 -4.30
C ALA A 262 -11.29 24.23 -4.71
N GLU A 263 -10.52 25.08 -4.05
CA GLU A 263 -9.08 25.22 -4.25
C GLU A 263 -8.33 23.93 -3.93
N MET A 264 -8.62 23.28 -2.80
CA MET A 264 -7.97 22.03 -2.41
C MET A 264 -8.27 20.91 -3.40
N VAL A 265 -9.52 20.78 -3.89
CA VAL A 265 -9.80 19.79 -4.94
C VAL A 265 -9.03 20.12 -6.21
N GLN A 266 -8.99 21.39 -6.64
CA GLN A 266 -8.23 21.80 -7.83
C GLN A 266 -6.74 21.45 -7.69
N ARG A 267 -6.14 21.67 -6.52
CA ARG A 267 -4.75 21.32 -6.22
C ARG A 267 -4.45 19.83 -6.31
N THR A 268 -5.44 18.95 -6.13
CA THR A 268 -5.22 17.51 -6.24
C THR A 268 -4.96 17.06 -7.68
N GLY A 269 -5.51 17.78 -8.66
CA GLY A 269 -5.56 17.37 -10.06
C GLY A 269 -6.56 16.23 -10.34
N GLU A 270 -7.36 15.84 -9.35
CA GLU A 270 -8.30 14.72 -9.41
C GLU A 270 -9.72 15.19 -9.08
N ASP A 271 -10.73 14.44 -9.55
CA ASP A 271 -12.14 14.72 -9.24
C ASP A 271 -12.54 14.14 -7.87
N CYS A 272 -12.02 14.76 -6.80
CA CYS A 272 -12.26 14.32 -5.42
C CYS A 272 -13.71 14.54 -4.99
N ILE A 273 -14.30 13.52 -4.35
CA ILE A 273 -15.71 13.51 -3.93
C ILE A 273 -15.93 13.60 -2.43
N CYS A 274 -14.87 13.41 -1.65
CA CYS A 274 -14.91 13.44 -0.19
C CYS A 274 -13.60 13.98 0.36
N PHE A 275 -13.67 14.73 1.47
CA PHE A 275 -12.54 15.06 2.32
C PHE A 275 -12.60 14.26 3.63
N GLU A 276 -11.46 13.77 4.11
CA GLU A 276 -11.28 13.15 5.43
C GLU A 276 -9.84 13.35 5.92
N MET A 277 -9.50 12.92 7.14
CA MET A 277 -8.27 13.37 7.80
C MET A 277 -7.24 12.29 8.15
N GLU A 278 -7.50 11.01 7.86
CA GLU A 278 -6.65 9.92 8.37
C GLU A 278 -5.95 9.12 7.26
N ALA A 279 -6.64 8.84 6.16
CA ALA A 279 -6.24 7.77 5.25
C ALA A 279 -4.86 7.99 4.58
N ALA A 280 -4.43 9.23 4.35
CA ALA A 280 -3.10 9.52 3.80
C ALA A 280 -1.96 8.95 4.67
N GLY A 281 -2.15 8.85 5.99
CA GLY A 281 -1.19 8.19 6.87
C GLY A 281 -1.20 6.67 6.79
N LEU A 282 -2.30 6.08 6.29
CA LEU A 282 -2.54 4.64 6.29
C LEU A 282 -2.13 3.96 4.99
N MET A 283 -2.52 4.50 3.83
CA MET A 283 -2.55 3.74 2.56
C MET A 283 -1.24 3.03 2.20
N ASN A 284 -0.08 3.59 2.58
CA ASN A 284 1.23 3.01 2.27
C ASN A 284 1.79 2.09 3.37
N GLN A 285 1.25 2.12 4.59
CA GLN A 285 1.72 1.35 5.76
C GLN A 285 0.69 0.38 6.31
N PHE A 286 -0.53 0.44 5.80
CA PHE A 286 -1.67 -0.36 6.22
C PHE A 286 -2.57 -0.56 4.99
N PRO A 287 -2.45 -1.69 4.27
CA PRO A 287 -3.22 -1.93 3.06
C PRO A 287 -4.71 -1.95 3.39
N CYS A 288 -5.44 -0.88 3.02
CA CYS A 288 -6.83 -0.72 3.42
C CYS A 288 -7.72 -0.13 2.32
N LEU A 289 -9.04 -0.32 2.50
CA LEU A 289 -10.08 0.43 1.78
C LEU A 289 -10.62 1.53 2.70
N VAL A 290 -10.91 2.72 2.15
CA VAL A 290 -11.47 3.85 2.90
C VAL A 290 -12.96 3.99 2.57
N ILE A 291 -13.78 4.06 3.61
CA ILE A 291 -15.24 4.15 3.52
C ILE A 291 -15.71 5.28 4.43
N ARG A 292 -16.33 6.32 3.85
CA ARG A 292 -16.74 7.53 4.56
C ARG A 292 -18.24 7.76 4.47
N GLY A 293 -18.88 7.92 5.61
CA GLY A 293 -20.25 8.44 5.68
C GLY A 293 -20.20 9.96 5.64
N ILE A 294 -21.07 10.57 4.86
CA ILE A 294 -21.02 12.02 4.66
C ILE A 294 -21.75 12.75 5.77
N CYS A 295 -21.02 13.51 6.59
CA CYS A 295 -21.57 14.24 7.74
C CYS A 295 -21.67 15.76 7.54
N ASP A 296 -20.93 16.32 6.58
CA ASP A 296 -21.00 17.73 6.20
C ASP A 296 -20.48 17.92 4.76
N TYR A 297 -20.38 19.17 4.32
CA TYR A 297 -19.95 19.52 2.96
C TYR A 297 -18.58 20.19 2.88
N ALA A 298 -17.76 20.21 3.94
CA ALA A 298 -16.50 20.95 3.97
C ALA A 298 -16.72 22.45 3.68
N ASP A 299 -17.77 23.02 4.27
CA ASP A 299 -18.12 24.43 4.18
C ASP A 299 -18.35 25.03 5.58
N SER A 300 -18.76 26.28 5.62
CA SER A 300 -18.95 27.03 6.86
C SER A 300 -20.20 26.61 7.65
N HIS A 301 -21.09 25.81 7.05
CA HIS A 301 -22.36 25.36 7.63
C HIS A 301 -22.25 23.99 8.31
N LYS A 302 -21.03 23.44 8.39
CA LYS A 302 -20.73 22.19 9.11
C LYS A 302 -21.31 22.24 10.53
N ASN A 303 -22.04 21.18 10.88
CA ASN A 303 -22.56 20.92 12.22
C ASN A 303 -22.51 19.42 12.52
N ASP A 304 -22.77 19.05 13.77
CA ASP A 304 -22.55 17.67 14.23
C ASP A 304 -23.80 16.78 14.12
N GLN A 305 -24.90 17.29 13.55
CA GLN A 305 -26.19 16.60 13.48
C GLN A 305 -26.10 15.25 12.76
N TRP A 306 -25.29 15.17 11.70
CA TRP A 306 -25.23 14.00 10.82
C TRP A 306 -24.15 12.99 11.19
N GLN A 307 -23.22 13.31 12.09
CA GLN A 307 -22.03 12.47 12.35
C GLN A 307 -22.39 11.03 12.76
N ARG A 308 -23.35 10.86 13.67
CA ARG A 308 -23.77 9.53 14.15
C ARG A 308 -24.44 8.70 13.05
N TYR A 309 -25.35 9.30 12.29
CA TYR A 309 -25.99 8.60 11.17
C TYR A 309 -25.00 8.29 10.05
N ALA A 310 -24.15 9.23 9.67
CA ALA A 310 -23.10 9.05 8.67
C ALA A 310 -22.14 7.91 9.06
N ALA A 311 -21.69 7.86 10.31
CA ALA A 311 -20.89 6.75 10.81
C ALA A 311 -21.62 5.40 10.69
N ALA A 312 -22.93 5.38 11.00
CA ALA A 312 -23.76 4.19 10.86
C ALA A 312 -23.89 3.72 9.41
N THR A 313 -24.10 4.62 8.45
CA THR A 313 -24.27 4.26 7.04
C THR A 313 -22.97 3.71 6.47
N ALA A 314 -21.83 4.34 6.77
CA ALA A 314 -20.49 3.83 6.42
C ALA A 314 -20.26 2.43 6.98
N ALA A 315 -20.53 2.23 8.28
CA ALA A 315 -20.36 0.95 8.93
C ALA A 315 -21.30 -0.15 8.37
N ALA A 316 -22.54 0.21 8.02
CA ALA A 316 -23.50 -0.69 7.40
C ALA A 316 -23.02 -1.17 6.03
N TYR A 317 -22.48 -0.29 5.19
CA TYR A 317 -21.88 -0.68 3.91
C TYR A 317 -20.65 -1.55 4.13
N THR A 318 -19.81 -1.26 5.13
CA THR A 318 -18.67 -2.09 5.48
C THR A 318 -19.10 -3.52 5.83
N LYS A 319 -20.19 -3.67 6.61
CA LYS A 319 -20.77 -4.98 6.92
C LYS A 319 -21.21 -5.72 5.64
N GLU A 320 -21.89 -5.03 4.74
CA GLU A 320 -22.32 -5.60 3.45
C GLU A 320 -21.15 -6.07 2.60
N LEU A 321 -20.09 -5.24 2.52
CA LEU A 321 -18.86 -5.56 1.79
C LEU A 321 -18.17 -6.80 2.36
N ILE A 322 -18.01 -6.88 3.68
CA ILE A 322 -17.38 -8.04 4.35
C ILE A 322 -18.19 -9.31 4.11
N GLY A 323 -19.52 -9.21 4.12
CA GLY A 323 -20.42 -10.33 3.85
C GLY A 323 -20.24 -10.95 2.44
N LEU A 324 -19.66 -10.20 1.50
CA LEU A 324 -19.38 -10.66 0.14
C LEU A 324 -17.95 -11.18 -0.09
N LEU A 325 -17.06 -11.06 0.89
CA LEU A 325 -15.67 -11.49 0.73
C LEU A 325 -15.59 -13.02 0.59
N PRO A 326 -14.90 -13.56 -0.44
CA PRO A 326 -14.65 -14.99 -0.53
C PRO A 326 -13.61 -15.41 0.52
N ALA A 327 -13.97 -16.36 1.39
CA ALA A 327 -13.09 -16.82 2.48
C ALA A 327 -11.71 -17.29 1.98
N GLN A 328 -11.68 -18.03 0.86
CA GLN A 328 -10.44 -18.49 0.24
C GLN A 328 -9.56 -17.31 -0.23
N ALA A 329 -10.14 -16.31 -0.90
CA ALA A 329 -9.39 -15.15 -1.39
C ALA A 329 -8.81 -14.32 -0.24
N VAL A 330 -9.51 -14.22 0.90
CA VAL A 330 -8.99 -13.56 2.10
C VAL A 330 -7.82 -14.36 2.69
N ALA A 331 -7.94 -15.69 2.78
CA ALA A 331 -6.87 -16.55 3.31
C ALA A 331 -5.60 -16.54 2.44
N GLU A 332 -5.76 -16.45 1.12
CA GLU A 332 -4.67 -16.35 0.13
C GLU A 332 -4.06 -14.94 0.04
N THR A 333 -4.71 -13.91 0.61
CA THR A 333 -4.14 -12.57 0.67
C THR A 333 -2.97 -12.56 1.66
N ASP A 334 -1.85 -11.96 1.28
CA ASP A 334 -0.70 -11.78 2.16
C ASP A 334 -1.10 -11.05 3.45
N THR A 335 -0.40 -11.31 4.55
CA THR A 335 -0.60 -10.53 5.77
C THR A 335 -0.22 -9.07 5.50
N ALA A 336 -0.98 -8.14 6.07
CA ALA A 336 -0.70 -6.71 5.94
C ALA A 336 0.72 -6.38 6.43
N ALA A 337 1.16 -7.02 7.52
CA ALA A 337 2.53 -6.90 8.01
C ALA A 337 3.58 -7.40 7.00
N GLY A 338 3.30 -8.51 6.29
CA GLY A 338 4.18 -9.06 5.26
C GLY A 338 4.27 -8.18 4.00
N VAL A 339 3.16 -7.54 3.60
CA VAL A 339 3.13 -6.57 2.50
C VAL A 339 3.96 -5.32 2.82
N VAL A 340 3.85 -4.83 4.06
CA VAL A 340 4.53 -3.61 4.51
C VAL A 340 6.00 -3.87 4.84
N ASN A 341 6.33 -5.05 5.36
CA ASN A 341 7.68 -5.45 5.77
C ASN A 341 8.11 -6.79 5.12
N PRO A 342 8.37 -6.83 3.80
CA PRO A 342 8.65 -8.07 3.06
C PRO A 342 9.93 -8.84 3.47
N GLY A 343 10.71 -8.34 4.44
CA GLY A 343 11.93 -8.96 4.95
C GLY A 343 11.87 -9.50 6.39
N GLN A 344 10.73 -9.41 7.08
CA GLN A 344 10.58 -9.80 8.50
C GLN A 344 9.63 -10.98 8.73
N ASN A 345 9.12 -11.61 7.66
CA ASN A 345 8.31 -12.82 7.84
C ASN A 345 9.16 -13.91 8.52
N PRO A 346 8.79 -14.40 9.72
CA PRO A 346 9.38 -15.62 10.21
C PRO A 346 9.09 -16.70 9.18
N THR A 347 10.14 -17.38 8.72
CA THR A 347 10.04 -18.56 7.88
C THR A 347 8.96 -19.46 8.48
N PRO A 348 7.93 -19.86 7.71
CA PRO A 348 6.94 -20.79 8.25
C PRO A 348 7.69 -22.04 8.73
N THR A 349 7.60 -22.32 10.03
CA THR A 349 8.14 -23.54 10.60
C THR A 349 7.52 -24.70 9.83
N PRO A 350 8.31 -25.58 9.20
CA PRO A 350 7.75 -26.71 8.47
C PRO A 350 6.92 -27.52 9.45
N THR A 351 5.62 -27.61 9.17
CA THR A 351 4.72 -28.48 9.91
C THR A 351 5.24 -29.90 9.74
N PRO A 352 5.40 -30.70 10.81
CA PRO A 352 5.82 -32.09 10.67
C PRO A 352 4.83 -32.82 9.76
N ILE A 353 5.33 -33.35 8.64
CA ILE A 353 4.56 -34.23 7.77
C ILE A 353 4.10 -35.42 8.63
N PRO A 354 2.79 -35.71 8.74
CA PRO A 354 2.34 -36.88 9.47
C PRO A 354 2.93 -38.12 8.81
N THR A 355 3.66 -38.90 9.61
CA THR A 355 4.27 -40.16 9.18
C THR A 355 3.15 -41.15 8.85
N ILE A 356 2.86 -41.34 7.56
CA ILE A 356 1.94 -42.37 7.12
C ILE A 356 2.70 -43.70 7.16
N ASN A 357 2.37 -44.56 8.13
CA ASN A 357 2.77 -45.96 8.11
C ASN A 357 2.04 -46.67 6.95
N PRO A 358 2.74 -47.37 6.04
CA PRO A 358 2.07 -48.12 4.98
C PRO A 358 1.48 -49.41 5.56
N SER A 359 0.17 -49.60 5.38
CA SER A 359 -0.45 -50.93 5.43
C SER A 359 -0.64 -51.46 4.00
N PRO A 360 -0.48 -52.77 3.75
CA PRO A 360 -0.25 -53.28 2.41
C PRO A 360 -1.56 -53.60 1.67
N GLY A 361 -1.61 -53.16 0.41
CA GLY A 361 -2.32 -53.84 -0.66
C GLY A 361 -3.76 -53.40 -0.93
N GLN A 362 -3.95 -52.62 -2.00
CA GLN A 362 -4.68 -53.05 -3.19
C GLN A 362 -4.52 -52.00 -4.31
N THR A 363 -4.02 -52.47 -5.45
CA THR A 363 -3.73 -51.72 -6.66
C THR A 363 -4.97 -51.57 -7.54
N THR A 364 -5.25 -50.33 -7.95
CA THR A 364 -6.01 -50.04 -9.19
C THR A 364 -5.41 -48.79 -9.85
N PRO A 365 -5.15 -48.79 -11.16
CA PRO A 365 -4.39 -47.72 -11.82
C PRO A 365 -5.27 -46.50 -12.10
N ALA A 366 -4.86 -45.33 -11.61
CA ALA A 366 -5.39 -44.03 -12.02
C ALA A 366 -4.54 -43.44 -13.15
N GLN A 367 -5.20 -42.90 -14.16
CA GLN A 367 -4.64 -42.34 -15.39
C GLN A 367 -3.82 -41.06 -15.13
N THR A 368 -2.67 -40.95 -15.78
CA THR A 368 -1.83 -39.73 -15.85
C THR A 368 -2.40 -38.72 -16.86
N PRO A 369 -2.45 -37.40 -16.58
CA PRO A 369 -2.65 -36.39 -17.60
C PRO A 369 -1.39 -36.19 -18.45
N ASN A 370 -1.59 -35.97 -19.75
CA ASN A 370 -0.56 -35.79 -20.77
C ASN A 370 0.17 -34.43 -20.65
N PRO A 371 1.50 -34.36 -20.79
CA PRO A 371 2.23 -33.10 -20.95
C PRO A 371 2.32 -32.75 -22.43
N GLY A 372 1.63 -31.70 -22.87
CA GLY A 372 1.75 -31.22 -24.25
C GLY A 372 0.57 -30.39 -24.72
N GLN A 373 0.48 -29.15 -24.26
CA GLN A 373 -0.22 -28.10 -25.00
C GLN A 373 0.67 -26.86 -25.02
N THR A 374 1.28 -26.60 -26.17
CA THR A 374 1.88 -25.31 -26.51
C THR A 374 0.75 -24.27 -26.63
N PRO A 375 0.93 -23.04 -26.11
CA PRO A 375 -0.08 -21.99 -26.20
C PRO A 375 -0.41 -21.70 -27.67
N SER A 376 -1.68 -21.42 -27.94
CA SER A 376 -2.16 -21.18 -29.29
C SER A 376 -1.53 -19.90 -29.87
N ASN A 377 -1.38 -19.84 -31.21
CA ASN A 377 -0.84 -18.66 -31.89
C ASN A 377 -1.64 -17.37 -31.62
N GLY A 378 -2.88 -17.47 -31.11
CA GLY A 378 -3.68 -16.34 -30.64
C GLY A 378 -3.19 -15.78 -29.31
N GLU A 379 -2.91 -16.65 -28.32
CA GLU A 379 -2.41 -16.27 -26.99
C GLU A 379 -0.97 -15.71 -27.05
N ILE A 380 -0.12 -16.26 -27.91
CA ILE A 380 1.24 -15.73 -28.15
C ILE A 380 1.18 -14.34 -28.79
N ARG A 381 0.17 -14.08 -29.63
CA ARG A 381 -0.01 -12.79 -30.29
C ARG A 381 -0.55 -11.73 -29.33
N GLU A 382 -1.50 -12.09 -28.47
CA GLU A 382 -1.99 -11.22 -27.37
C GLU A 382 -0.86 -10.83 -26.41
N LEU A 383 -0.04 -11.79 -25.98
CA LEU A 383 1.13 -11.52 -25.14
C LEU A 383 2.17 -10.62 -25.83
N ARG A 384 2.38 -10.80 -27.15
CA ARG A 384 3.27 -9.91 -27.93
C ARG A 384 2.75 -8.50 -28.04
N ASP A 385 1.43 -8.35 -28.22
CA ASP A 385 0.76 -7.06 -28.35
C ASP A 385 0.72 -6.32 -27.00
N ASP A 386 0.58 -7.05 -25.88
CA ASP A 386 0.69 -6.54 -24.51
C ASP A 386 2.12 -6.09 -24.16
N VAL A 387 3.13 -6.89 -24.51
CA VAL A 387 4.54 -6.53 -24.32
C VAL A 387 4.93 -5.33 -25.19
N ALA A 388 4.45 -5.27 -26.44
CA ALA A 388 4.64 -4.10 -27.28
C ALA A 388 3.89 -2.86 -26.73
N GLY A 389 2.73 -3.06 -26.08
CA GLY A 389 1.99 -2.03 -25.36
C GLY A 389 2.76 -1.45 -24.18
N LEU A 390 3.35 -2.32 -23.36
CA LEU A 390 4.20 -1.94 -22.23
C LEU A 390 5.48 -1.24 -22.68
N SER A 391 6.15 -1.72 -23.74
CA SER A 391 7.31 -1.03 -24.32
C SER A 391 6.97 0.36 -24.87
N ARG A 392 5.77 0.54 -25.46
CA ARG A 392 5.32 1.87 -25.93
C ARG A 392 5.05 2.81 -24.75
N GLN A 393 4.35 2.35 -23.72
CA GLN A 393 4.12 3.13 -22.49
C GLN A 393 5.43 3.51 -21.81
N MET A 394 6.41 2.61 -21.78
CA MET A 394 7.71 2.86 -21.16
C MET A 394 8.57 3.84 -21.99
N ASN A 395 8.53 3.77 -23.33
CA ASN A 395 9.20 4.74 -24.20
C ASN A 395 8.61 6.15 -24.07
N THR A 396 7.31 6.27 -23.81
CA THR A 396 6.66 7.55 -23.48
C THR A 396 7.19 8.12 -22.15
N VAL A 397 7.40 7.27 -21.14
CA VAL A 397 8.01 7.68 -19.86
C VAL A 397 9.47 8.10 -20.05
N ILE A 398 10.23 7.40 -20.90
CA ILE A 398 11.61 7.75 -21.26
C ILE A 398 11.68 9.13 -21.96
N GLN A 399 10.79 9.42 -22.91
CA GLN A 399 10.74 10.74 -23.57
C GLN A 399 10.39 11.86 -22.58
N MET A 400 9.48 11.62 -21.63
CA MET A 400 9.16 12.59 -20.57
C MET A 400 10.35 12.88 -19.64
N LEU A 401 11.18 11.87 -19.37
CA LEU A 401 12.37 12.03 -18.53
C LEU A 401 13.53 12.70 -19.30
N GLN A 402 13.67 12.44 -20.59
CA GLN A 402 14.69 13.08 -21.45
C GLN A 402 14.36 14.56 -21.73
N SER A 403 13.09 14.95 -21.82
CA SER A 403 12.66 16.36 -21.92
C SER A 403 12.83 17.14 -20.61
N SER A 404 13.20 16.47 -19.50
CA SER A 404 13.33 17.05 -18.16
C SER A 404 14.78 17.33 -17.75
N LEU A 405 15.75 17.11 -18.64
CA LEU A 405 17.16 17.45 -18.42
C LEU A 405 17.47 18.84 -19.02
N PRO A 406 18.11 19.76 -18.27
CA PRO A 406 18.54 21.04 -18.83
C PRO A 406 19.64 20.81 -19.89
N GLY A 407 19.47 21.42 -21.06
CA GLY A 407 20.45 21.40 -22.14
C GLY A 407 21.78 22.01 -21.70
N ASN A 408 22.85 21.22 -21.76
CA ASN A 408 24.19 21.69 -21.45
C ASN A 408 24.80 22.30 -22.73
N SER A 409 24.58 23.60 -22.95
CA SER A 409 25.40 24.38 -23.88
C SER A 409 26.72 24.73 -23.19
N GLY A 410 27.80 24.10 -23.62
CA GLY A 410 29.15 24.36 -23.12
C GLY A 410 29.75 25.67 -23.64
N SER A 411 30.46 26.35 -22.74
CA SER A 411 31.58 27.31 -22.92
C SER A 411 31.57 28.19 -21.66
N GLY A 412 32.62 28.45 -20.89
CA GLY A 412 34.05 28.44 -21.08
C GLY A 412 34.60 29.55 -20.18
N SER A 413 35.83 29.38 -19.71
CA SER A 413 36.73 30.40 -19.11
C SER A 413 36.35 31.10 -17.79
N GLY A 414 37.11 30.76 -16.73
CA GLY A 414 38.11 31.63 -16.11
C GLY A 414 37.66 32.78 -15.21
N GLY A 415 38.22 32.86 -14.00
CA GLY A 415 38.21 34.11 -13.24
C GLY A 415 38.38 33.98 -11.73
N THR A 416 39.56 34.35 -11.25
CA THR A 416 40.04 34.46 -9.87
C THR A 416 39.43 35.62 -9.06
N GLY A 417 39.51 35.55 -7.72
CA GLY A 417 39.53 36.70 -6.80
C GLY A 417 38.38 36.70 -5.79
N SER A 418 38.60 36.48 -4.48
CA SER A 418 39.25 37.36 -3.48
C SER A 418 38.26 38.23 -2.69
N SER A 419 38.43 38.16 -1.36
CA SER A 419 38.23 39.20 -0.34
C SER A 419 36.94 39.23 0.49
N GLY A 420 37.15 39.33 1.82
CA GLY A 420 36.31 40.12 2.71
C GLY A 420 35.76 39.41 3.96
N GLY A 421 36.56 39.31 5.04
CA GLY A 421 36.02 39.26 6.42
C GLY A 421 35.38 40.61 6.80
N ALA A 422 34.72 40.83 7.95
CA ALA A 422 34.68 40.10 9.21
C ALA A 422 33.55 40.64 10.15
N SER A 423 33.46 40.03 11.33
CA SER A 423 32.90 40.50 12.63
C SER A 423 31.40 40.27 12.92
N GLY A 424 30.97 39.87 14.13
CA GLY A 424 31.63 39.51 15.39
C GLY A 424 30.58 38.90 16.37
N GLY A 425 30.92 37.89 17.19
CA GLY A 425 31.08 37.99 18.66
C GLY A 425 30.22 36.92 19.39
N VAL A 426 30.76 35.77 19.81
CA VAL A 426 31.34 35.37 21.14
C VAL A 426 30.35 35.18 22.30
N SER A 427 30.21 33.92 22.76
CA SER A 427 30.37 33.42 24.16
C SER A 427 29.79 31.99 24.25
N GLY A 428 30.36 30.97 24.91
CA GLY A 428 31.60 30.75 25.64
C GLY A 428 31.58 29.33 26.24
N GLY A 429 32.73 28.63 26.19
CA GLY A 429 33.27 27.52 27.03
C GLY A 429 32.42 26.28 27.38
N SER A 430 32.95 25.07 27.59
CA SER A 430 34.29 24.48 27.51
C SER A 430 34.12 22.95 27.66
N ALA A 431 34.91 22.17 26.93
CA ALA A 431 35.18 20.75 27.23
C ALA A 431 36.29 20.61 28.30
N PRO A 432 36.50 19.41 28.85
CA PRO A 432 37.68 18.61 28.43
C PRO A 432 37.33 17.11 28.34
N GLY A 433 38.07 16.18 27.72
CA GLY A 433 39.40 16.14 27.14
C GLY A 433 39.62 14.71 26.59
N GLU A 434 40.64 14.57 25.74
CA GLU A 434 40.96 13.42 24.89
C GLU A 434 41.44 12.15 25.63
N GLY A 435 41.36 10.99 24.94
CA GLY A 435 42.05 9.76 25.38
C GLY A 435 41.75 8.49 24.56
N THR A 436 42.43 8.36 23.41
CA THR A 436 43.04 7.13 22.83
C THR A 436 42.27 5.79 22.75
N SER A 437 42.04 5.37 21.49
CA SER A 437 42.27 4.03 20.89
C SER A 437 42.12 2.74 21.71
N GLY A 438 41.15 1.91 21.28
CA GLY A 438 41.14 0.47 21.54
C GLY A 438 39.89 -0.20 20.94
N GLY A 439 40.00 -0.80 19.75
CA GLY A 439 38.97 -1.74 19.26
C GLY A 439 38.89 -2.97 20.18
N PRO A 440 37.75 -3.68 20.21
CA PRO A 440 37.56 -4.72 19.20
C PRO A 440 36.10 -4.94 18.76
N GLY A 441 35.92 -5.62 17.63
CA GLY A 441 34.70 -6.39 17.34
C GLY A 441 33.65 -5.70 16.48
N GLY A 442 34.02 -5.30 15.26
CA GLY A 442 33.02 -5.10 14.21
C GLY A 442 32.33 -6.42 13.91
N SER A 443 31.09 -6.59 14.39
CA SER A 443 30.23 -7.68 13.96
C SER A 443 29.92 -7.51 12.48
N HIS A 444 30.28 -8.54 11.72
CA HIS A 444 30.07 -8.66 10.29
C HIS A 444 28.56 -8.72 10.02
N VAL A 445 27.97 -7.67 9.46
CA VAL A 445 26.60 -7.73 8.92
C VAL A 445 26.69 -8.46 7.57
N PRO A 446 25.92 -9.53 7.31
CA PRO A 446 25.98 -10.21 6.02
C PRO A 446 25.42 -9.29 4.93
N GLY A 447 26.24 -9.00 3.90
CA GLY A 447 25.74 -8.34 2.70
C GLY A 447 24.76 -9.25 1.94
N ASN A 448 23.64 -8.69 1.48
CA ASN A 448 22.66 -9.40 0.66
C ASN A 448 23.33 -9.97 -0.60
N ARG A 449 23.13 -11.27 -0.86
CA ARG A 449 23.59 -11.95 -2.09
C ARG A 449 22.40 -12.18 -3.01
N TRP A 450 22.61 -11.95 -4.30
CA TRP A 450 21.63 -12.15 -5.35
C TRP A 450 22.20 -13.13 -6.38
N TYR A 451 21.37 -14.03 -6.90
CA TYR A 451 21.77 -15.10 -7.81
C TYR A 451 20.93 -15.02 -9.09
N GLY A 452 21.57 -15.21 -10.25
CA GLY A 452 20.91 -15.34 -11.55
C GLY A 452 21.62 -16.41 -12.38
N PHE A 453 20.89 -17.09 -13.29
CA PHE A 453 21.38 -18.26 -14.02
C PHE A 453 21.12 -18.13 -15.52
N ALA A 454 22.16 -18.27 -16.35
CA ALA A 454 22.03 -18.34 -17.80
C ALA A 454 22.69 -19.62 -18.32
N LEU A 455 22.12 -20.22 -19.38
CA LEU A 455 22.72 -21.35 -20.08
C LEU A 455 23.88 -20.86 -20.96
N ALA A 456 24.97 -21.63 -21.04
CA ALA A 456 26.16 -21.26 -21.82
C ALA A 456 25.83 -20.90 -23.28
N GLU A 457 24.88 -21.63 -23.88
CA GLU A 457 24.43 -21.43 -25.27
C GLU A 457 23.73 -20.08 -25.48
N GLN A 458 23.02 -19.59 -24.47
CA GLN A 458 22.34 -18.29 -24.48
C GLN A 458 23.35 -17.14 -24.41
N VAL A 459 24.39 -17.32 -23.59
CA VAL A 459 25.49 -16.36 -23.47
C VAL A 459 26.27 -16.28 -24.78
N GLU A 460 26.57 -17.42 -25.40
CA GLU A 460 27.29 -17.46 -26.68
C GLU A 460 26.46 -16.91 -27.85
N ALA A 461 25.15 -17.09 -27.83
CA ALA A 461 24.22 -16.52 -28.81
C ALA A 461 24.11 -15.00 -28.66
N ALA A 462 24.09 -14.49 -27.43
CA ALA A 462 24.08 -13.07 -27.12
C ALA A 462 25.36 -12.36 -27.60
N GLN A 463 26.52 -12.97 -27.31
CA GLN A 463 27.82 -12.45 -27.72
C GLN A 463 27.96 -12.42 -29.25
N ARG A 464 27.46 -13.44 -29.97
CA ARG A 464 27.46 -13.47 -31.44
C ARG A 464 26.53 -12.43 -32.08
N ARG A 465 25.44 -12.06 -31.39
CA ARG A 465 24.44 -11.11 -31.91
C ARG A 465 24.92 -9.67 -31.91
N ASN A 466 25.64 -9.23 -30.86
CA ASN A 466 26.16 -7.87 -30.78
C ASN A 466 27.37 -7.77 -29.84
N PRO A 467 28.59 -8.12 -30.31
CA PRO A 467 29.75 -8.33 -29.46
C PRO A 467 30.18 -7.08 -28.69
N ASP A 468 30.20 -5.93 -29.37
CA ASP A 468 30.70 -4.67 -28.79
C ASP A 468 29.74 -4.13 -27.74
N ARG A 469 28.42 -4.22 -27.98
CA ARG A 469 27.41 -3.77 -27.03
C ARG A 469 27.32 -4.67 -25.80
N PHE A 470 27.44 -5.99 -25.98
CA PHE A 470 27.52 -6.94 -24.86
C PHE A 470 28.76 -6.68 -24.00
N LYS A 471 29.89 -6.38 -24.63
CA LYS A 471 31.15 -6.01 -23.97
C LYS A 471 31.04 -4.68 -23.22
N ASP A 472 30.47 -3.65 -23.82
CA ASP A 472 30.32 -2.32 -23.20
C ASP A 472 29.39 -2.36 -21.99
N ASP A 473 28.27 -3.09 -22.07
CA ASP A 473 27.34 -3.26 -20.95
C ASP A 473 27.99 -4.09 -19.81
N LEU A 474 28.83 -5.08 -20.15
CA LEU A 474 29.59 -5.87 -19.16
C LEU A 474 30.70 -5.03 -18.50
N VAL A 475 31.46 -4.25 -19.27
CA VAL A 475 32.49 -3.32 -18.77
C VAL A 475 31.85 -2.26 -17.88
N SER A 476 30.70 -1.71 -18.29
CA SER A 476 29.95 -0.76 -17.48
C SER A 476 29.46 -1.42 -16.18
N ALA A 477 29.00 -2.66 -16.21
CA ALA A 477 28.62 -3.38 -14.99
C ALA A 477 29.82 -3.63 -14.05
N ILE A 478 30.99 -3.95 -14.59
CA ILE A 478 32.22 -4.22 -13.84
C ILE A 478 32.83 -2.93 -13.26
N GLY A 479 32.82 -1.82 -14.01
CA GLY A 479 33.39 -0.53 -13.57
C GLY A 479 32.71 0.06 -12.33
N TYR A 480 31.47 -0.33 -12.07
CA TYR A 480 30.70 0.08 -10.87
C TYR A 480 30.83 -0.91 -9.70
N MET A 481 31.53 -2.04 -9.85
CA MET A 481 31.65 -3.06 -8.81
C MET A 481 33.12 -3.22 -8.40
N GLY A 482 33.44 -2.93 -7.13
CA GLY A 482 34.73 -3.35 -6.54
C GLY A 482 34.91 -4.88 -6.61
N GLU A 483 36.13 -5.38 -6.33
CA GLU A 483 36.58 -6.78 -6.52
C GLU A 483 35.45 -7.81 -6.60
N THR A 484 35.21 -8.32 -7.81
CA THR A 484 34.16 -9.30 -8.12
C THR A 484 34.81 -10.65 -8.44
N VAL A 485 34.32 -11.73 -7.81
CA VAL A 485 34.78 -13.10 -8.04
C VAL A 485 33.77 -13.81 -8.94
N PHE A 486 34.21 -14.26 -10.10
CA PHE A 486 33.39 -15.06 -11.01
C PHE A 486 33.79 -16.53 -10.90
N ASN A 487 32.81 -17.43 -10.84
CA ASN A 487 33.03 -18.86 -10.98
C ASN A 487 32.71 -19.27 -12.43
N TRP A 488 33.75 -19.56 -13.21
CA TRP A 488 33.63 -19.93 -14.63
C TRP A 488 34.57 -21.11 -14.96
N ARG A 489 34.05 -22.17 -15.57
CA ARG A 489 34.91 -23.21 -16.18
C ARG A 489 35.21 -22.82 -17.63
N ALA A 490 36.35 -22.15 -17.83
CA ALA A 490 36.91 -21.90 -19.15
C ALA A 490 37.64 -23.14 -19.64
N ASP A 491 36.93 -24.05 -20.29
CA ASP A 491 37.54 -24.82 -21.36
C ASP A 491 36.92 -24.36 -22.67
N GLN A 492 37.72 -23.59 -23.44
CA GLN A 492 37.68 -23.39 -24.89
C GLN A 492 37.43 -21.99 -25.50
N ASN A 493 37.19 -20.91 -24.73
CA ASN A 493 37.09 -19.57 -25.33
C ASN A 493 38.29 -18.66 -25.00
N SER A 494 39.30 -18.68 -25.88
CA SER A 494 40.58 -17.97 -25.71
C SER A 494 40.45 -16.45 -25.70
N GLN A 495 39.44 -15.88 -26.37
CA GLN A 495 39.21 -14.42 -26.39
C GLN A 495 38.64 -13.90 -25.07
N VAL A 496 37.76 -14.69 -24.44
CA VAL A 496 37.12 -14.32 -23.18
C VAL A 496 38.13 -14.38 -22.02
N ALA A 497 39.02 -15.38 -22.03
CA ALA A 497 40.10 -15.48 -21.05
C ALA A 497 41.09 -14.30 -21.14
N GLN A 498 41.42 -13.85 -22.35
CA GLN A 498 42.33 -12.74 -22.61
C GLN A 498 41.73 -11.37 -22.24
N PHE A 499 40.40 -11.23 -22.40
CA PHE A 499 39.66 -10.06 -21.95
C PHE A 499 39.63 -9.94 -20.42
N PHE A 500 39.43 -11.03 -19.68
CA PHE A 500 39.41 -11.00 -18.22
C PHE A 500 40.80 -10.77 -17.59
N SER A 501 41.87 -11.31 -18.19
CA SER A 501 43.23 -11.10 -17.68
C SER A 501 43.72 -9.65 -17.85
N SER A 502 43.24 -8.93 -18.87
CA SER A 502 43.63 -7.53 -19.13
C SER A 502 42.90 -6.51 -18.24
N HIS A 503 41.89 -6.93 -17.47
CA HIS A 503 41.07 -6.06 -16.63
C HIS A 503 41.09 -6.45 -15.14
N SER A 504 42.12 -7.19 -14.70
CA SER A 504 42.37 -7.54 -13.28
C SER A 504 41.25 -8.34 -12.60
N ILE A 505 40.51 -9.16 -13.35
CA ILE A 505 39.40 -9.97 -12.82
C ILE A 505 39.93 -11.37 -12.44
N ARG A 506 39.71 -11.81 -11.20
CA ARG A 506 40.10 -13.17 -10.73
C ARG A 506 38.94 -14.15 -10.80
N LEU A 507 39.19 -15.30 -11.43
CA LEU A 507 38.27 -16.43 -11.46
C LEU A 507 38.58 -17.38 -10.29
N ARG A 508 37.56 -17.86 -9.57
CA ARG A 508 37.69 -19.03 -8.69
C ARG A 508 36.88 -20.19 -9.27
N PHE A 509 37.22 -21.41 -8.85
CA PHE A 509 36.52 -22.61 -9.27
C PHE A 509 35.83 -23.20 -8.04
N SER A 510 34.55 -23.52 -8.16
CA SER A 510 33.80 -24.25 -7.13
C SER A 510 33.03 -25.37 -7.81
N ALA A 511 33.32 -26.62 -7.44
CA ALA A 511 32.43 -27.74 -7.67
C ALA A 511 31.58 -27.92 -6.41
N ASP A 512 30.31 -28.26 -6.56
CA ASP A 512 29.35 -28.41 -5.47
C ASP A 512 29.77 -29.52 -4.49
N GLU A 513 30.34 -29.14 -3.34
CA GLU A 513 29.96 -29.52 -1.96
C GLU A 513 30.99 -28.95 -0.95
N PRO A 514 30.60 -28.69 0.32
CA PRO A 514 31.47 -28.04 1.28
C PRO A 514 32.55 -28.99 1.80
N GLY A 515 33.72 -28.92 1.15
CA GLY A 515 34.99 -29.40 1.68
C GLY A 515 35.60 -30.54 0.86
N THR A 516 36.56 -30.21 0.00
CA THR A 516 37.86 -30.89 -0.17
C THR A 516 38.66 -30.29 -1.33
N THR A 517 39.96 -30.57 -1.33
CA THR A 517 41.12 -29.86 -1.88
C THR A 517 41.37 -29.98 -3.39
N ASP A 518 42.22 -29.07 -3.86
CA ASP A 518 42.80 -28.91 -5.21
C ASP A 518 43.27 -30.21 -5.90
N GLU A 519 42.59 -30.64 -6.97
CA GLU A 519 43.18 -31.33 -8.14
C GLU A 519 42.21 -31.29 -9.36
N PRO A 520 42.71 -31.29 -10.61
CA PRO A 520 41.90 -31.07 -11.81
C PRO A 520 41.24 -32.36 -12.34
N LEU A 521 39.93 -32.51 -12.14
CA LEU A 521 39.11 -33.58 -12.73
C LEU A 521 38.95 -33.43 -14.26
N LYS A 522 39.70 -34.25 -15.02
CA LYS A 522 39.46 -34.60 -16.42
C LYS A 522 38.37 -35.69 -16.54
N GLY A 523 37.41 -35.47 -17.44
CA GLY A 523 36.53 -36.52 -17.97
C GLY A 523 35.16 -36.65 -17.30
N LEU A 524 34.17 -35.89 -17.78
CA LEU A 524 32.73 -36.19 -17.61
C LEU A 524 31.99 -35.89 -18.92
N PRO A 525 30.93 -36.66 -19.28
CA PRO A 525 30.26 -36.54 -20.58
C PRO A 525 29.40 -35.27 -20.71
N ILE A 526 29.30 -34.78 -21.95
CA ILE A 526 28.56 -33.58 -22.36
C ILE A 526 27.05 -33.90 -22.41
N SER A 527 26.31 -33.73 -21.32
CA SER A 527 24.84 -33.80 -21.37
C SER A 527 24.08 -33.09 -20.24
N SER A 528 24.71 -32.13 -19.54
CA SER A 528 24.01 -31.37 -18.47
C SER A 528 24.25 -29.86 -18.62
N PRO A 529 23.22 -29.02 -18.38
CA PRO A 529 23.32 -27.57 -18.57
C PRO A 529 24.36 -26.98 -17.60
N ARG A 530 25.38 -26.31 -18.14
CA ARG A 530 26.40 -25.62 -17.34
C ARG A 530 25.85 -24.29 -16.83
N ARG A 531 26.04 -24.05 -15.54
CA ARG A 531 25.42 -22.97 -14.77
C ARG A 531 26.40 -21.80 -14.61
N LEU A 532 25.97 -20.59 -14.95
CA LEU A 532 26.68 -19.35 -14.65
C LEU A 532 26.16 -18.80 -13.32
N GLU A 533 27.05 -18.52 -12.37
CA GLU A 533 26.68 -17.96 -11.07
C GLU A 533 27.41 -16.62 -10.85
N PHE A 534 26.64 -15.60 -10.48
CA PHE A 534 27.15 -14.26 -10.18
C PHE A 534 27.10 -14.02 -8.67
N VAL A 535 28.25 -13.71 -8.06
CA VAL A 535 28.33 -13.39 -6.63
C VAL A 535 29.01 -12.04 -6.44
N CYS A 536 28.24 -11.04 -5.98
CA CYS A 536 28.79 -9.73 -5.62
C CYS A 536 28.77 -9.56 -4.09
N ARG A 537 29.88 -9.07 -3.51
CA ARG A 537 29.96 -8.69 -2.10
C ARG A 537 30.06 -7.16 -2.00
N SER A 538 29.14 -6.54 -1.28
CA SER A 538 29.18 -5.10 -1.01
C SER A 538 30.25 -4.75 0.02
N TYR A 539 31.07 -3.72 -0.27
CA TYR A 539 31.83 -2.97 0.73
C TYR A 539 31.27 -1.54 0.85
N ARG A 540 31.00 -1.16 2.11
CA ARG A 540 30.54 0.11 2.71
C ARG A 540 29.97 1.26 1.85
N PHE A 541 28.84 1.76 2.36
CA PHE A 541 28.11 3.01 2.08
C PHE A 541 28.96 4.29 2.10
N PHE A 542 28.68 5.20 1.14
CA PHE A 542 28.34 6.61 1.37
C PHE A 542 27.66 7.20 0.12
N GLY A 543 26.37 7.57 0.21
CA GLY A 543 25.67 8.50 -0.70
C GLY A 543 25.07 7.94 -2.00
N GLY A 544 23.73 7.95 -2.10
CA GLY A 544 23.01 7.95 -3.38
C GLY A 544 22.36 6.62 -3.80
N MET A 545 21.03 6.58 -3.78
CA MET A 545 20.16 5.45 -4.15
C MET A 545 20.22 5.06 -5.64
N ASN A 546 20.93 5.83 -6.48
CA ASN A 546 20.97 5.66 -7.94
C ASN A 546 21.90 4.53 -8.41
N GLU A 547 23.00 4.29 -7.71
CA GLU A 547 24.01 3.34 -8.21
C GLU A 547 23.53 1.89 -8.08
N HIS A 548 22.79 1.59 -7.01
CA HIS A 548 22.27 0.25 -6.76
C HIS A 548 21.18 -0.15 -7.76
N PHE A 549 20.34 0.80 -8.16
CA PHE A 549 19.28 0.62 -9.15
C PHE A 549 19.87 0.42 -10.56
N CYS A 550 20.86 1.24 -10.95
CA CYS A 550 21.57 1.07 -12.22
C CYS A 550 22.28 -0.29 -12.32
N ARG A 551 22.90 -0.77 -11.23
CA ARG A 551 23.60 -2.07 -11.20
C ARG A 551 22.65 -3.25 -11.38
N VAL A 552 21.50 -3.23 -10.71
CA VAL A 552 20.45 -4.27 -10.84
C VAL A 552 19.80 -4.20 -12.23
N PHE A 553 19.55 -2.99 -12.73
CA PHE A 553 18.95 -2.78 -14.04
C PHE A 553 19.85 -3.23 -15.19
N THR A 554 21.16 -2.96 -15.15
CA THR A 554 22.09 -3.41 -16.20
C THR A 554 22.24 -4.93 -16.22
N LEU A 555 22.32 -5.59 -15.05
CA LEU A 555 22.36 -7.05 -14.97
C LEU A 555 21.05 -7.68 -15.44
N TRP A 556 19.91 -7.10 -15.09
CA TRP A 556 18.59 -7.51 -15.58
C TRP A 556 18.46 -7.32 -17.09
N ARG A 557 18.97 -6.22 -17.65
CA ARG A 557 18.93 -5.95 -19.09
C ARG A 557 19.80 -6.91 -19.89
N ILE A 558 20.99 -7.26 -19.39
CA ILE A 558 21.84 -8.29 -20.01
C ILE A 558 21.14 -9.66 -19.95
N ALA A 559 20.47 -10.00 -18.84
CA ALA A 559 19.72 -11.23 -18.68
C ALA A 559 18.50 -11.35 -19.61
N VAL A 560 17.64 -10.33 -19.64
CA VAL A 560 16.37 -10.38 -20.38
C VAL A 560 16.55 -10.05 -21.86
N GLU A 561 17.24 -8.95 -22.19
CA GLU A 561 17.31 -8.49 -23.58
C GLU A 561 18.32 -9.27 -24.42
N PHE A 562 19.45 -9.65 -23.82
CA PHE A 562 20.54 -10.27 -24.58
C PHE A 562 20.60 -11.79 -24.41
N MET A 563 20.42 -12.29 -23.18
CA MET A 563 20.45 -13.73 -22.88
C MET A 563 19.08 -14.41 -23.02
N GLY A 564 18.00 -13.64 -23.21
CA GLY A 564 16.65 -14.17 -23.43
C GLY A 564 16.09 -14.95 -22.24
N MET A 565 16.45 -14.54 -21.03
CA MET A 565 15.95 -15.11 -19.79
C MET A 565 14.55 -14.56 -19.48
N GLU A 566 13.65 -15.41 -18.97
CA GLU A 566 12.34 -14.99 -18.43
C GLU A 566 12.49 -14.27 -17.08
#